data_AF-A0A661RD50-F1
#
_entry.id   AF-A0A661RD50-F1
#
_cell.length_a   1.000
_cell.length_b   1.000
_cell.length_c   1.000
_cell.angle_alpha   90.00
_cell.angle_beta   90.00
_cell.angle_gamma   90.00
#
_symmetry.space_group_name_H-M   'P 1'
#
loop_
_entity.id
_entity.type
_entity.pdbx_description
1 polymer ?
#
loop_
_entity_poly.entity_id
_entity_poly.type
_entity_poly.pdbx_seq_one_letter_code
_entity_poly.pdbx_strand_id
1 'polypeptide(L)'
;MSVIDKLLTLPANAAREIVEAGAVIACPLLGTDRFVAFCKKRGLPLDRERLIRLERLGLFAPIFRVRTPKKDTPPFYIPIRKGNNWFAKKWAWDTTGLFPTYEVPDHTDRTQEGYYSTFQIDYLQFVLQAMTLHVQLDSYLDRSDKEGIDWHKNGESWMRYAEIGLRSLHTHEYRRSVALLCQFISNRYYPQTQSDQRTINISHGIYSDQWICIYGHDWNWYQEVRSWNPNIAERLFDLTPDKLRHAYEVWAVAQSHCDPIERWYQLTQFVAVGERAKLKGDALRAETLRAGAHMLRLLYKDLYGEELPHPNEVTGQVITHIPELEIRQDPRRHLEFVVNRFGLNPQPKLSLIVEGQSEEAAVQKIFEQYFGAHPGKYGIEIIVLGGVDVATGTKEDRFRAILRLVDYLHHHQTITFLILDNENYAKKLKQEAKKAKSIHSDRRYVTRPDYIKIWRESFEFDNFSCSEIVAAMSNLAMGHASFTISEVSTCKRNPNPGACLKKLYAQKTHYGLQKIKLSEILVEHMLSPNSRRKIGNRPIVKVLTRVANLAARNPLPTMYKIWEENQASRYLGKKR
;
A
#
# COMPACT_ATOMS: atom_id res chain seq x y z
N MET A 1 8.43 -37.50 -17.02
CA MET A 1 7.26 -36.92 -17.69
C MET A 1 7.75 -35.93 -18.73
N SER A 2 7.20 -36.00 -19.94
CA SER A 2 7.54 -35.07 -21.02
C SER A 2 7.00 -33.66 -20.70
N VAL A 3 7.53 -32.62 -21.33
CA VAL A 3 7.02 -31.23 -21.17
C VAL A 3 5.55 -31.14 -21.61
N ILE A 4 5.12 -31.98 -22.56
CA ILE A 4 3.76 -32.02 -23.10
C ILE A 4 2.76 -32.49 -22.04
N ASP A 5 3.14 -33.44 -21.18
CA ASP A 5 2.28 -33.97 -20.11
C ASP A 5 1.94 -32.93 -19.03
N LYS A 6 2.67 -31.80 -19.01
CA LYS A 6 2.50 -30.71 -18.04
C LYS A 6 1.67 -29.54 -18.56
N LEU A 7 1.21 -29.58 -19.81
CA LEU A 7 0.45 -28.48 -20.40
C LEU A 7 -1.06 -28.67 -20.20
N LEU A 8 -1.74 -27.57 -19.91
CA LEU A 8 -3.21 -27.51 -19.94
C LEU A 8 -3.73 -27.63 -21.37
N THR A 9 -4.73 -28.48 -21.54
CA THR A 9 -5.49 -28.66 -22.77
C THR A 9 -6.74 -27.80 -22.75
N LEU A 10 -7.20 -27.37 -23.92
CA LEU A 10 -8.36 -26.51 -24.05
C LEU A 10 -9.65 -27.34 -23.92
N PRO A 11 -10.55 -27.05 -22.96
CA PRO A 11 -11.81 -27.78 -22.87
C PRO A 11 -12.68 -27.50 -24.09
N ALA A 12 -13.38 -28.53 -24.57
CA ALA A 12 -14.45 -28.33 -25.53
C ALA A 12 -15.59 -27.49 -24.89
N ASN A 13 -16.11 -26.52 -25.62
CA ASN A 13 -17.20 -25.63 -25.19
C ASN A 13 -16.88 -24.78 -23.94
N ALA A 14 -15.62 -24.45 -23.70
CA ALA A 14 -15.22 -23.72 -22.50
C ALA A 14 -15.92 -22.35 -22.35
N ALA A 15 -16.25 -21.66 -23.45
CA ALA A 15 -16.99 -20.40 -23.36
C ALA A 15 -18.41 -20.60 -22.87
N ARG A 16 -19.08 -21.65 -23.35
CA ARG A 16 -20.42 -22.00 -22.90
C ARG A 16 -20.44 -22.29 -21.39
N GLU A 17 -19.48 -23.08 -20.91
CA GLU A 17 -19.33 -23.39 -19.49
C GLU A 17 -19.09 -22.14 -18.63
N ILE A 18 -18.22 -21.22 -19.09
CA ILE A 18 -17.98 -19.93 -18.42
C ILE A 18 -19.28 -19.12 -18.28
N VAL A 19 -20.08 -19.04 -19.34
CA VAL A 19 -21.31 -18.25 -19.33
C VAL A 19 -22.43 -18.94 -18.53
N GLU A 20 -22.56 -20.26 -18.64
CA GLU A 20 -23.53 -21.05 -17.87
C GLU A 20 -23.22 -21.03 -16.37
N ALA A 21 -21.94 -21.05 -15.98
CA ALA A 21 -21.50 -20.85 -14.60
C ALA A 21 -21.64 -19.38 -14.12
N GLY A 22 -21.96 -18.45 -15.01
CA GLY A 22 -22.01 -17.02 -14.69
C GLY A 22 -20.65 -16.43 -14.29
N ALA A 23 -19.54 -17.06 -14.71
CA ALA A 23 -18.16 -16.73 -14.34
C ALA A 23 -17.63 -15.45 -15.02
N VAL A 24 -18.45 -14.40 -15.02
CA VAL A 24 -18.19 -13.08 -15.63
C VAL A 24 -18.66 -11.93 -14.73
N ILE A 25 -19.20 -12.22 -13.53
CA ILE A 25 -19.79 -11.20 -12.66
C ILE A 25 -18.68 -10.40 -11.97
N ALA A 26 -17.70 -11.09 -11.37
CA ALA A 26 -16.58 -10.43 -10.71
C ALA A 26 -15.59 -9.80 -11.71
N CYS A 27 -15.41 -10.45 -12.87
CA CYS A 27 -14.53 -9.98 -13.94
C CYS A 27 -15.27 -10.08 -15.30
N PRO A 28 -15.98 -9.01 -15.71
CA PRO A 28 -16.71 -8.99 -16.97
C PRO A 28 -15.83 -9.22 -18.20
N LEU A 29 -16.40 -9.91 -19.18
CA LEU A 29 -15.82 -9.97 -20.52
C LEU A 29 -15.95 -8.63 -21.21
N LEU A 30 -15.01 -8.34 -22.10
CA LEU A 30 -14.92 -7.10 -22.83
C LEU A 30 -15.30 -7.33 -24.29
N GLY A 31 -16.25 -6.55 -24.81
CA GLY A 31 -16.49 -6.46 -26.25
C GLY A 31 -15.23 -5.95 -26.99
N THR A 32 -15.15 -6.16 -28.31
CA THR A 32 -13.94 -5.94 -29.11
C THR A 32 -13.28 -4.59 -28.86
N ASP A 33 -14.02 -3.49 -28.96
CA ASP A 33 -13.45 -2.14 -28.82
C ASP A 33 -12.99 -1.85 -27.38
N ARG A 34 -13.70 -2.38 -26.37
CA ARG A 34 -13.30 -2.28 -24.96
C ARG A 34 -12.05 -3.11 -24.67
N PHE A 35 -11.93 -4.29 -25.27
CA PHE A 35 -10.74 -5.13 -25.16
C PHE A 35 -9.53 -4.48 -25.82
N VAL A 36 -9.69 -3.88 -27.00
CA VAL A 36 -8.65 -3.08 -27.67
C VAL A 36 -8.20 -1.93 -26.76
N ALA A 37 -9.12 -1.16 -26.19
CA ALA A 37 -8.79 -0.07 -25.27
C ALA A 37 -8.09 -0.57 -24.00
N PHE A 38 -8.52 -1.72 -23.47
CA PHE A 38 -7.90 -2.39 -22.32
C PHE A 38 -6.44 -2.79 -22.60
N CYS A 39 -6.17 -3.33 -23.80
CA CYS A 39 -4.85 -3.73 -24.27
C CYS A 39 -3.93 -2.52 -24.51
N LYS A 40 -4.43 -1.45 -25.15
CA LYS A 40 -3.68 -0.21 -25.38
C LYS A 40 -3.19 0.42 -24.07
N LYS A 41 -4.06 0.47 -23.04
CA LYS A 41 -3.67 0.99 -21.70
C LYS A 41 -2.53 0.20 -21.05
N ARG A 42 -2.32 -1.05 -21.47
CA ARG A 42 -1.31 -2.00 -21.01
C ARG A 42 -0.13 -2.15 -21.97
N GLY A 43 0.04 -1.19 -22.88
CA GLY A 43 1.21 -1.11 -23.76
C GLY A 43 1.16 -2.03 -24.97
N LEU A 44 0.01 -2.64 -25.28
CA LEU A 44 -0.13 -3.50 -26.45
C LEU A 44 -0.57 -2.69 -27.68
N PRO A 45 0.23 -2.63 -28.77
CA PRO A 45 -0.12 -1.91 -29.99
C PRO A 45 -1.13 -2.71 -30.82
N LEU A 46 -2.41 -2.52 -30.53
CA LEU A 46 -3.52 -3.23 -31.14
C LEU A 46 -4.64 -2.27 -31.56
N ASP A 47 -5.28 -2.52 -32.70
CA ASP A 47 -6.55 -1.94 -33.09
C ASP A 47 -7.56 -3.04 -33.47
N ARG A 48 -8.79 -2.65 -33.79
CA ARG A 48 -9.88 -3.58 -34.15
C ARG A 48 -9.54 -4.40 -35.38
N GLU A 49 -8.96 -3.78 -36.39
CA GLU A 49 -8.59 -4.44 -37.64
C GLU A 49 -7.55 -5.53 -37.39
N ARG A 50 -6.48 -5.20 -36.67
CA ARG A 50 -5.42 -6.14 -36.31
C ARG A 50 -5.95 -7.30 -35.47
N LEU A 51 -6.82 -7.02 -34.50
CA LEU A 51 -7.42 -8.05 -33.64
C LEU A 51 -8.26 -9.05 -34.46
N ILE A 52 -9.13 -8.56 -35.34
CA ILE A 52 -9.97 -9.41 -36.20
C ILE A 52 -9.14 -10.15 -37.25
N ARG A 53 -8.04 -9.54 -37.73
CA ARG A 53 -7.10 -10.23 -38.62
C ARG A 53 -6.42 -11.41 -37.94
N LEU A 54 -6.00 -11.28 -36.68
CA LEU A 54 -5.44 -12.40 -35.90
C LEU A 54 -6.45 -13.54 -35.74
N GLU A 55 -7.74 -13.21 -35.60
CA GLU A 55 -8.81 -14.21 -35.54
C GLU A 55 -9.03 -14.93 -36.87
N ARG A 56 -9.05 -14.19 -38.00
CA ARG A 56 -9.10 -14.76 -39.35
C ARG A 56 -7.95 -15.72 -39.62
N LEU A 57 -6.77 -15.39 -39.10
CA LEU A 57 -5.57 -16.23 -39.19
C LEU A 57 -5.59 -17.42 -38.22
N GLY A 58 -6.60 -17.56 -37.36
CA GLY A 58 -6.65 -18.63 -36.36
C GLY A 58 -5.61 -18.47 -35.25
N LEU A 59 -5.09 -17.27 -35.02
CA LEU A 59 -4.00 -17.00 -34.07
C LEU A 59 -4.45 -16.42 -32.75
N PHE A 60 -5.63 -15.83 -32.69
CA PHE A 60 -6.21 -15.27 -31.47
C PHE A 60 -7.71 -15.09 -31.69
N ALA A 61 -8.54 -15.66 -30.82
CA ALA A 61 -9.99 -15.56 -30.95
C ALA A 61 -10.62 -15.07 -29.64
N PRO A 62 -11.84 -14.50 -29.70
CA PRO A 62 -12.62 -14.24 -28.49
C PRO A 62 -12.89 -15.53 -27.71
N ILE A 63 -13.57 -15.39 -26.58
CA ILE A 63 -14.12 -16.53 -25.83
C ILE A 63 -15.37 -17.02 -26.56
N PHE A 64 -16.31 -16.12 -26.83
CA PHE A 64 -17.44 -16.39 -27.71
C PHE A 64 -17.77 -15.19 -28.58
N ARG A 65 -18.56 -15.44 -29.63
CA ARG A 65 -19.18 -14.41 -30.44
C ARG A 65 -20.68 -14.44 -30.32
N VAL A 66 -21.28 -13.29 -30.55
CA VAL A 66 -22.71 -13.12 -30.71
C VAL A 66 -23.02 -12.45 -32.03
N ARG A 67 -24.20 -12.73 -32.58
CA ARG A 67 -24.77 -12.02 -33.71
C ARG A 67 -26.06 -11.33 -33.29
N THR A 68 -26.33 -10.18 -33.90
CA THR A 68 -27.58 -9.45 -33.70
C THR A 68 -28.77 -10.34 -34.08
N PRO A 69 -29.71 -10.60 -33.15
CA PRO A 69 -30.93 -11.35 -33.45
C PRO A 69 -31.87 -10.60 -34.41
N LYS A 70 -32.89 -11.27 -34.94
CA LYS A 70 -34.01 -10.58 -35.63
C LYS A 70 -34.75 -9.68 -34.60
N LYS A 71 -35.34 -8.55 -35.07
CA LYS A 71 -35.88 -7.43 -34.27
C LYS A 71 -36.62 -7.85 -32.97
N ASP A 72 -36.49 -7.02 -31.94
CA ASP A 72 -37.15 -7.11 -30.61
C ASP A 72 -36.70 -8.26 -29.69
N THR A 73 -35.48 -8.76 -29.88
CA THR A 73 -34.91 -9.77 -28.97
C THR A 73 -34.22 -9.11 -27.77
N PRO A 74 -34.52 -9.52 -26.52
CA PRO A 74 -33.82 -9.01 -25.34
C PRO A 74 -32.34 -9.44 -25.32
N PRO A 75 -31.43 -8.67 -24.69
CA PRO A 75 -30.01 -8.99 -24.64
C PRO A 75 -29.77 -10.36 -24.01
N PHE A 76 -28.58 -10.91 -24.25
CA PHE A 76 -28.11 -12.14 -23.64
C PHE A 76 -27.81 -11.89 -22.16
N TYR A 77 -28.67 -12.40 -21.29
CA TYR A 77 -28.51 -12.26 -19.85
C TYR A 77 -27.50 -13.27 -19.31
N ILE A 78 -26.59 -12.79 -18.48
CA ILE A 78 -25.64 -13.61 -17.72
C ILE A 78 -25.77 -13.26 -16.22
N PRO A 79 -26.09 -14.21 -15.33
CA PRO A 79 -26.36 -15.63 -15.58
C PRO A 79 -27.54 -15.91 -16.52
N ILE A 80 -27.51 -17.06 -17.20
CA ILE A 80 -28.51 -17.42 -18.21
C ILE A 80 -29.90 -17.57 -17.56
N ARG A 81 -30.87 -16.82 -18.08
CA ARG A 81 -32.29 -16.92 -17.69
C ARG A 81 -33.04 -17.94 -18.53
N LYS A 82 -34.10 -18.53 -17.97
CA LYS A 82 -34.99 -19.48 -18.68
C LYS A 82 -35.48 -18.85 -19.99
N GLY A 83 -35.26 -19.56 -21.11
CA GLY A 83 -35.65 -19.10 -22.45
C GLY A 83 -34.74 -18.04 -23.11
N ASN A 84 -33.63 -17.64 -22.46
CA ASN A 84 -32.67 -16.65 -22.98
C ASN A 84 -31.28 -17.27 -23.26
N ASN A 85 -31.14 -18.60 -23.37
CA ASN A 85 -29.85 -19.19 -23.75
C ASN A 85 -29.56 -18.93 -25.26
N TRP A 86 -28.68 -17.96 -25.56
CA TRP A 86 -28.33 -17.60 -26.94
C TRP A 86 -27.49 -18.67 -27.64
N PHE A 87 -26.74 -19.52 -26.92
CA PHE A 87 -26.04 -20.67 -27.52
C PHE A 87 -27.05 -21.68 -28.08
N ALA A 88 -28.10 -22.00 -27.32
CA ALA A 88 -29.18 -22.90 -27.77
C ALA A 88 -29.94 -22.34 -28.98
N LYS A 89 -30.07 -21.01 -29.07
CA LYS A 89 -30.72 -20.30 -30.20
C LYS A 89 -29.79 -20.07 -31.40
N LYS A 90 -28.53 -20.50 -31.32
CA LYS A 90 -27.50 -20.24 -32.35
C LYS A 90 -27.31 -18.73 -32.63
N TRP A 91 -27.51 -17.88 -31.63
CA TRP A 91 -27.19 -16.45 -31.68
C TRP A 91 -25.87 -16.12 -30.98
N ALA A 92 -25.41 -17.02 -30.11
CA ALA A 92 -24.05 -17.08 -29.62
C ALA A 92 -23.40 -18.38 -30.09
N TRP A 93 -22.09 -18.37 -30.31
CA TRP A 93 -21.32 -19.58 -30.53
C TRP A 93 -19.99 -19.52 -29.81
N ASP A 94 -19.58 -20.69 -29.35
CA ASP A 94 -18.31 -20.90 -28.71
C ASP A 94 -17.20 -20.76 -29.75
N THR A 95 -16.16 -19.99 -29.43
CA THR A 95 -15.03 -19.78 -30.33
C THR A 95 -13.76 -20.46 -29.84
N THR A 96 -13.84 -21.23 -28.75
CA THR A 96 -12.73 -21.91 -28.05
C THR A 96 -12.18 -23.11 -28.80
N GLY A 97 -12.78 -23.56 -29.91
CA GLY A 97 -12.14 -24.53 -30.79
C GLY A 97 -10.80 -24.04 -31.38
N LEU A 98 -9.94 -24.99 -31.79
CA LEU A 98 -8.65 -24.74 -32.45
C LEU A 98 -8.80 -23.96 -33.76
N PHE A 99 -9.84 -24.26 -34.53
CA PHE A 99 -10.14 -23.59 -35.79
C PHE A 99 -11.52 -22.94 -35.73
N PRO A 100 -11.68 -21.71 -36.25
CA PRO A 100 -13.00 -21.12 -36.40
C PRO A 100 -13.87 -22.03 -37.27
N THR A 101 -14.90 -22.62 -36.68
CA THR A 101 -15.96 -23.30 -37.45
C THR A 101 -17.01 -22.30 -37.96
N TYR A 102 -16.68 -21.01 -37.92
CA TYR A 102 -17.54 -19.88 -38.23
C TYR A 102 -16.80 -18.87 -39.09
N GLU A 103 -17.56 -18.07 -39.83
CA GLU A 103 -17.00 -16.98 -40.63
C GLU A 103 -16.64 -15.80 -39.74
N VAL A 104 -15.36 -15.43 -39.73
CA VAL A 104 -14.87 -14.28 -38.99
C VAL A 104 -15.28 -13.00 -39.72
N PRO A 105 -16.07 -12.11 -39.09
CA PRO A 105 -16.64 -10.96 -39.77
C PRO A 105 -15.57 -9.95 -40.20
N ASP A 106 -15.96 -9.01 -41.05
CA ASP A 106 -15.10 -7.86 -41.33
C ASP A 106 -14.93 -6.93 -40.14
N HIS A 107 -13.78 -6.28 -40.05
CA HIS A 107 -13.51 -5.32 -38.99
C HIS A 107 -14.49 -4.15 -38.97
N THR A 108 -15.10 -3.81 -40.10
CA THR A 108 -16.17 -2.82 -40.19
C THR A 108 -17.55 -3.37 -39.80
N ASP A 109 -17.72 -4.69 -39.74
CA ASP A 109 -18.99 -5.31 -39.37
C ASP A 109 -19.30 -5.07 -37.90
N ARG A 110 -20.50 -4.55 -37.66
CA ARG A 110 -21.08 -4.25 -36.35
C ARG A 110 -22.33 -5.07 -36.05
N THR A 111 -22.67 -6.04 -36.91
CA THR A 111 -23.78 -6.98 -36.70
C THR A 111 -23.39 -8.16 -35.81
N GLN A 112 -22.10 -8.29 -35.49
CA GLN A 112 -21.55 -9.29 -34.60
C GLN A 112 -20.59 -8.65 -33.59
N GLU A 113 -20.43 -9.31 -32.45
CA GLU A 113 -19.49 -8.88 -31.40
C GLU A 113 -18.72 -10.07 -30.84
N GLY A 114 -17.44 -9.85 -30.56
CA GLY A 114 -16.56 -10.81 -29.89
C GLY A 114 -16.32 -10.39 -28.44
N TYR A 115 -16.45 -11.33 -27.52
CA TYR A 115 -16.21 -11.10 -26.09
C TYR A 115 -14.93 -11.76 -25.64
N TYR A 116 -14.04 -10.95 -25.07
CA TYR A 116 -12.69 -11.33 -24.66
C TYR A 116 -12.53 -11.26 -23.14
N SER A 117 -11.73 -12.16 -22.58
CA SER A 117 -11.29 -12.04 -21.19
C SER A 117 -10.07 -11.14 -21.08
N THR A 118 -10.00 -10.37 -20.00
CA THR A 118 -8.80 -9.61 -19.60
C THR A 118 -7.57 -10.51 -19.43
N PHE A 119 -7.78 -11.78 -19.09
CA PHE A 119 -6.75 -12.79 -18.91
C PHE A 119 -6.15 -13.30 -20.23
N GLN A 120 -6.75 -13.03 -21.38
CA GLN A 120 -6.17 -13.35 -22.69
C GLN A 120 -4.98 -12.46 -23.07
N ILE A 121 -4.64 -11.47 -22.24
CA ILE A 121 -3.58 -10.50 -22.55
C ILE A 121 -2.19 -11.11 -22.70
N ASP A 122 -1.86 -12.14 -21.91
CA ASP A 122 -0.58 -12.86 -22.01
C ASP A 122 -0.47 -13.59 -23.35
N TYR A 123 -1.54 -14.32 -23.72
CA TYR A 123 -1.64 -15.00 -25.01
C TYR A 123 -1.55 -14.01 -26.18
N LEU A 124 -2.27 -12.89 -26.10
CA LEU A 124 -2.22 -11.86 -27.12
C LEU A 124 -0.81 -11.26 -27.25
N GLN A 125 -0.12 -10.96 -26.15
CA GLN A 125 1.23 -10.44 -26.19
C GLN A 125 2.18 -11.41 -26.88
N PHE A 126 2.09 -12.71 -26.57
CA PHE A 126 2.88 -13.74 -27.21
C PHE A 126 2.64 -13.79 -28.73
N VAL A 127 1.38 -13.76 -29.16
CA VAL A 127 1.00 -13.72 -30.59
C VAL A 127 1.52 -12.44 -31.25
N LEU A 128 1.36 -11.28 -30.61
CA LEU A 128 1.82 -10.01 -31.15
C LEU A 128 3.34 -9.96 -31.29
N GLN A 129 4.10 -10.48 -30.33
CA GLN A 129 5.57 -10.56 -30.42
C GLN A 129 6.00 -11.47 -31.57
N ALA A 130 5.36 -12.61 -31.75
CA ALA A 130 5.67 -13.53 -32.85
C ALA A 130 5.31 -12.95 -34.22
N MET A 131 4.24 -12.15 -34.31
CA MET A 131 3.70 -11.59 -35.56
C MET A 131 4.15 -10.14 -35.81
N THR A 132 5.05 -9.58 -34.99
CA THR A 132 5.62 -8.24 -35.20
C THR A 132 7.09 -8.39 -35.54
N LEU A 133 7.47 -8.00 -36.76
CA LEU A 133 8.86 -7.96 -37.16
C LEU A 133 9.57 -6.79 -36.45
N HIS A 134 10.62 -7.10 -35.70
CA HIS A 134 11.54 -6.11 -35.15
C HIS A 134 12.84 -6.12 -35.95
N VAL A 135 13.21 -4.98 -36.51
CA VAL A 135 14.44 -4.83 -37.33
C VAL A 135 15.42 -3.93 -36.59
N GLN A 136 16.62 -4.43 -36.29
CA GLN A 136 17.73 -3.66 -35.72
C GLN A 136 18.53 -3.00 -36.84
N LEU A 137 18.40 -1.67 -36.98
CA LEU A 137 18.95 -0.92 -38.13
C LEU A 137 20.48 -0.75 -38.09
N ASP A 138 21.07 -0.70 -36.90
CA ASP A 138 22.53 -0.66 -36.68
C ASP A 138 23.24 -1.82 -37.39
N SER A 139 22.68 -3.03 -37.29
CA SER A 139 23.20 -4.24 -37.95
C SER A 139 23.20 -4.14 -39.49
N TYR A 140 22.34 -3.29 -40.07
CA TYR A 140 22.30 -3.04 -41.51
C TYR A 140 23.26 -1.92 -41.91
N LEU A 141 23.41 -0.89 -41.07
CA LEU A 141 24.36 0.20 -41.28
C LEU A 141 25.82 -0.30 -41.25
N ASP A 142 26.15 -1.22 -40.34
CA ASP A 142 27.48 -1.84 -40.29
C ASP A 142 27.81 -2.70 -41.52
N ARG A 143 26.77 -3.22 -42.20
CA ARG A 143 26.90 -4.09 -43.38
C ARG A 143 26.89 -3.32 -44.69
N SER A 144 26.14 -2.23 -44.78
CA SER A 144 26.02 -1.44 -46.01
C SER A 144 27.34 -0.89 -46.51
N ASP A 145 28.32 -0.67 -45.62
CA ASP A 145 29.64 -0.17 -45.97
C ASP A 145 30.54 -1.23 -46.62
N LYS A 146 30.16 -2.51 -46.61
CA LYS A 146 30.98 -3.63 -47.11
C LYS A 146 30.30 -4.46 -48.20
N GLU A 147 29.02 -4.75 -48.09
CA GLU A 147 28.24 -5.54 -49.04
C GLU A 147 26.82 -4.98 -49.10
N GLY A 148 26.31 -4.65 -50.30
CA GLY A 148 24.96 -4.10 -50.45
C GLY A 148 23.88 -5.00 -49.81
N ILE A 149 22.81 -4.39 -49.27
CA ILE A 149 21.75 -5.12 -48.58
C ILE A 149 20.81 -5.80 -49.60
N ASP A 150 20.73 -7.13 -49.57
CA ASP A 150 19.76 -7.91 -50.35
C ASP A 150 18.40 -7.98 -49.63
N TRP A 151 17.54 -7.03 -49.93
CA TRP A 151 16.18 -6.96 -49.37
C TRP A 151 15.28 -8.11 -49.81
N HIS A 152 15.49 -8.70 -50.99
CA HIS A 152 14.66 -9.78 -51.48
C HIS A 152 14.89 -11.04 -50.65
N LYS A 153 16.16 -11.42 -50.47
CA LYS A 153 16.55 -12.56 -49.64
C LYS A 153 16.12 -12.39 -48.18
N ASN A 154 16.26 -11.19 -47.63
CA ASN A 154 15.78 -10.89 -46.28
C ASN A 154 14.26 -11.02 -46.18
N GLY A 155 13.52 -10.51 -47.17
CA GLY A 155 12.07 -10.64 -47.27
C GLY A 155 11.60 -12.10 -47.31
N GLU A 156 12.21 -12.93 -48.15
CA GLU A 156 11.92 -14.37 -48.21
C GLU A 156 12.20 -15.06 -46.86
N SER A 157 13.31 -14.72 -46.21
CA SER A 157 13.65 -15.26 -44.90
C SER A 157 12.62 -14.86 -43.84
N TRP A 158 12.15 -13.62 -43.85
CA TRP A 158 11.10 -13.16 -42.93
C TRP A 158 9.77 -13.86 -43.18
N MET A 159 9.37 -14.03 -44.44
CA MET A 159 8.15 -14.75 -44.79
C MET A 159 8.22 -16.21 -44.33
N ARG A 160 9.34 -16.89 -44.57
CA ARG A 160 9.56 -18.27 -44.08
C ARG A 160 9.49 -18.35 -42.55
N TYR A 161 10.13 -17.41 -41.86
CA TYR A 161 10.07 -17.34 -40.39
C TYR A 161 8.64 -17.11 -39.89
N ALA A 162 7.88 -16.21 -40.54
CA ALA A 162 6.49 -15.95 -40.23
C ALA A 162 5.60 -17.18 -40.46
N GLU A 163 5.80 -17.93 -41.54
CA GLU A 163 5.07 -19.18 -41.82
C GLU A 163 5.35 -20.26 -40.76
N ILE A 164 6.61 -20.43 -40.35
CA ILE A 164 6.98 -21.36 -39.28
C ILE A 164 6.34 -20.93 -37.96
N GLY A 165 6.42 -19.63 -37.64
CA GLY A 165 5.76 -19.05 -36.46
C GLY A 165 4.25 -19.27 -36.47
N LEU A 166 3.59 -19.04 -37.60
CA LEU A 166 2.15 -19.26 -37.79
C LEU A 166 1.77 -20.71 -37.47
N ARG A 167 2.48 -21.68 -38.07
CA ARG A 167 2.23 -23.12 -37.83
C ARG A 167 2.44 -23.50 -36.36
N SER A 168 3.49 -22.97 -35.73
CA SER A 168 3.74 -23.22 -34.31
C SER A 168 2.62 -22.67 -33.43
N LEU A 169 2.12 -21.46 -33.72
CA LEU A 169 1.06 -20.82 -32.96
C LEU A 169 -0.29 -21.52 -33.08
N HIS A 170 -0.61 -22.10 -34.25
CA HIS A 170 -1.85 -22.87 -34.45
C HIS A 170 -1.96 -24.09 -33.54
N THR A 171 -0.84 -24.62 -33.07
CA THR A 171 -0.81 -25.77 -32.16
C THR A 171 -0.77 -25.38 -30.68
N HIS A 172 -0.69 -24.07 -30.37
CA HIS A 172 -0.43 -23.61 -29.00
C HIS A 172 -1.72 -23.25 -28.24
N GLU A 173 -2.39 -24.28 -27.70
CA GLU A 173 -3.60 -24.10 -26.88
C GLU A 173 -3.32 -23.59 -25.47
N TYR A 174 -2.16 -23.92 -24.92
CA TYR A 174 -1.85 -23.77 -23.50
C TYR A 174 -2.17 -22.39 -22.91
N ARG A 175 -1.63 -21.30 -23.49
CA ARG A 175 -1.84 -19.94 -22.96
C ARG A 175 -3.32 -19.53 -22.99
N ARG A 176 -4.04 -19.99 -24.02
CA ARG A 176 -5.48 -19.78 -24.14
C ARG A 176 -6.22 -20.54 -23.04
N SER A 177 -5.88 -21.80 -22.81
CA SER A 177 -6.47 -22.63 -21.75
C SER A 177 -6.28 -22.01 -20.37
N VAL A 178 -5.08 -21.48 -20.07
CA VAL A 178 -4.81 -20.78 -18.80
C VAL A 178 -5.70 -19.53 -18.65
N ALA A 179 -5.85 -18.73 -19.72
CA ALA A 179 -6.69 -17.54 -19.69
C ALA A 179 -8.17 -17.88 -19.46
N LEU A 180 -8.68 -18.94 -20.09
CA LEU A 180 -10.05 -19.42 -19.89
C LEU A 180 -10.26 -20.00 -18.49
N LEU A 181 -9.28 -20.72 -17.95
CA LEU A 181 -9.31 -21.20 -16.57
C LEU A 181 -9.43 -20.01 -15.59
N CYS A 182 -8.60 -18.97 -15.77
CA CYS A 182 -8.67 -17.75 -14.97
C CYS A 182 -10.04 -17.08 -15.06
N GLN A 183 -10.63 -17.01 -16.26
CA GLN A 183 -11.97 -16.47 -16.42
C GLN A 183 -13.03 -17.33 -15.70
N PHE A 184 -12.97 -18.65 -15.85
CA PHE A 184 -13.91 -19.60 -15.24
C PHE A 184 -13.91 -19.50 -13.71
N ILE A 185 -12.74 -19.32 -13.09
CA ILE A 185 -12.61 -19.23 -11.63
C ILE A 185 -12.72 -17.78 -11.10
N SER A 186 -13.04 -16.81 -11.97
CA SER A 186 -12.95 -15.39 -11.65
C SER A 186 -13.92 -14.95 -10.55
N ASN A 187 -15.17 -15.43 -10.55
CA ASN A 187 -16.14 -15.09 -9.49
C ASN A 187 -15.61 -15.46 -8.09
N ARG A 188 -14.92 -16.60 -7.98
CA ARG A 188 -14.39 -17.08 -6.70
C ARG A 188 -13.14 -16.33 -6.25
N TYR A 189 -12.15 -16.17 -7.14
CA TYR A 189 -10.80 -15.75 -6.74
C TYR A 189 -10.42 -14.34 -7.16
N TYR A 190 -11.01 -13.79 -8.23
CA TYR A 190 -10.65 -12.45 -8.71
C TYR A 190 -10.84 -11.37 -7.63
N PRO A 191 -11.93 -11.34 -6.82
CA PRO A 191 -12.05 -10.36 -5.74
C PRO A 191 -10.87 -10.38 -4.76
N GLN A 192 -10.30 -11.55 -4.46
CA GLN A 192 -9.14 -11.66 -3.55
C GLN A 192 -7.88 -11.00 -4.15
N THR A 193 -7.77 -10.95 -5.47
CA THR A 193 -6.69 -10.20 -6.16
C THR A 193 -6.91 -8.69 -6.11
N GLN A 194 -8.16 -8.26 -5.95
CA GLN A 194 -8.55 -6.85 -5.84
C GLN A 194 -8.42 -6.40 -4.38
N SER A 195 -7.21 -6.55 -3.83
CA SER A 195 -6.91 -6.25 -2.43
C SER A 195 -5.68 -5.36 -2.27
N ASP A 196 -5.66 -4.57 -1.20
CA ASP A 196 -4.47 -3.87 -0.69
C ASP A 196 -3.85 -4.60 0.52
N GLN A 197 -4.03 -5.92 0.58
CA GLN A 197 -3.75 -6.83 1.71
C GLN A 197 -4.64 -6.61 2.94
N ARG A 198 -5.20 -5.41 3.13
CA ARG A 198 -6.00 -5.05 4.32
C ARG A 198 -7.50 -5.10 4.06
N THR A 199 -7.89 -4.83 2.83
CA THR A 199 -9.28 -4.78 2.36
C THR A 199 -9.40 -5.54 1.05
N ILE A 200 -10.59 -6.11 0.82
CA ILE A 200 -10.94 -6.81 -0.43
C ILE A 200 -12.05 -6.01 -1.09
N ASN A 201 -11.85 -5.62 -2.35
CA ASN A 201 -12.86 -4.94 -3.14
C ASN A 201 -13.71 -5.95 -3.90
N ILE A 202 -14.99 -6.04 -3.55
CA ILE A 202 -15.97 -6.90 -4.22
C ILE A 202 -16.83 -6.01 -5.13
N SER A 203 -16.62 -6.11 -6.44
CA SER A 203 -17.44 -5.42 -7.43
C SER A 203 -18.72 -6.19 -7.71
N HIS A 204 -19.87 -5.55 -7.53
CA HIS A 204 -21.16 -6.08 -7.97
C HIS A 204 -21.35 -5.66 -9.43
N GLY A 205 -20.96 -6.53 -10.37
CA GLY A 205 -20.94 -6.21 -11.78
C GLY A 205 -22.35 -6.01 -12.34
N ILE A 206 -22.73 -4.75 -12.60
CA ILE A 206 -23.72 -4.44 -13.63
C ILE A 206 -22.92 -4.01 -14.85
N TYR A 207 -22.90 -4.88 -15.86
CA TYR A 207 -22.32 -4.56 -17.15
C TYR A 207 -23.42 -4.78 -18.19
N SER A 208 -23.65 -3.78 -19.03
CA SER A 208 -24.57 -3.91 -20.14
C SER A 208 -23.96 -3.24 -21.38
N ASP A 209 -24.15 -3.90 -22.51
CA ASP A 209 -23.98 -3.31 -23.83
C ASP A 209 -25.17 -3.74 -24.72
N GLN A 210 -25.06 -3.51 -26.03
CA GLN A 210 -26.17 -3.79 -26.94
C GLN A 210 -26.47 -5.29 -27.12
N TRP A 211 -25.57 -6.21 -26.74
CA TRP A 211 -25.80 -7.65 -26.89
C TRP A 211 -25.86 -8.39 -25.56
N ILE A 212 -25.04 -8.06 -24.57
CA ILE A 212 -25.02 -8.77 -23.29
C ILE A 212 -25.45 -7.87 -22.12
N CYS A 213 -26.12 -8.48 -21.16
CA CYS A 213 -26.46 -7.87 -19.88
C CYS A 213 -26.04 -8.80 -18.75
N ILE A 214 -24.98 -8.42 -18.03
CA ILE A 214 -24.49 -9.10 -16.83
C ILE A 214 -25.21 -8.50 -15.63
N TYR A 215 -26.04 -9.32 -14.99
CA TYR A 215 -26.91 -8.90 -13.89
C TYR A 215 -26.41 -9.48 -12.56
N GLY A 216 -25.47 -8.78 -11.92
CA GLY A 216 -24.86 -9.19 -10.65
C GLY A 216 -25.57 -8.71 -9.37
N HIS A 217 -26.80 -8.15 -9.45
CA HIS A 217 -27.46 -7.57 -8.27
C HIS A 217 -27.71 -8.60 -7.15
N ASP A 218 -28.11 -9.80 -7.53
CA ASP A 218 -28.41 -10.88 -6.58
C ASP A 218 -27.19 -11.77 -6.31
N TRP A 219 -26.04 -11.46 -6.91
CA TRP A 219 -24.80 -12.21 -6.71
C TRP A 219 -24.13 -11.77 -5.41
N ASN A 220 -23.86 -12.75 -4.54
CA ASN A 220 -23.19 -12.54 -3.28
C ASN A 220 -21.90 -13.35 -3.23
N TRP A 221 -20.76 -12.66 -3.22
CA TRP A 221 -19.45 -13.31 -3.18
C TRP A 221 -19.25 -14.23 -1.97
N TYR A 222 -19.84 -13.92 -0.81
CA TYR A 222 -19.73 -14.80 0.36
C TYR A 222 -20.52 -16.10 0.19
N GLN A 223 -21.62 -16.08 -0.56
CA GLN A 223 -22.33 -17.30 -0.93
C GLN A 223 -21.51 -18.11 -1.93
N GLU A 224 -20.95 -17.46 -2.96
CA GLU A 224 -20.03 -18.07 -3.92
C GLU A 224 -18.88 -18.80 -3.20
N VAL A 225 -18.24 -18.15 -2.22
CA VAL A 225 -17.16 -18.75 -1.42
C VAL A 225 -17.63 -19.99 -0.66
N ARG A 226 -18.84 -20.00 -0.11
CA ARG A 226 -19.39 -21.13 0.67
C ARG A 226 -19.83 -22.30 -0.20
N SER A 227 -20.31 -22.03 -1.41
CA SER A 227 -20.78 -23.06 -2.35
C SER A 227 -19.72 -23.50 -3.36
N TRP A 228 -18.56 -22.85 -3.37
CA TRP A 228 -17.49 -23.13 -4.34
C TRP A 228 -16.99 -24.57 -4.22
N ASN A 229 -16.93 -25.25 -5.35
CA ASN A 229 -16.35 -26.57 -5.48
C ASN A 229 -15.21 -26.54 -6.52
N PRO A 230 -13.94 -26.55 -6.09
CA PRO A 230 -12.80 -26.43 -7.00
C PRO A 230 -12.68 -27.65 -7.94
N ASN A 231 -13.24 -28.81 -7.57
CA ASN A 231 -13.21 -30.03 -8.39
C ASN A 231 -14.02 -29.92 -9.70
N ILE A 232 -14.85 -28.88 -9.84
CA ILE A 232 -15.50 -28.56 -11.12
C ILE A 232 -14.46 -28.03 -12.11
N ALA A 233 -13.59 -27.11 -11.68
CA ALA A 233 -12.51 -26.60 -12.51
C ALA A 233 -11.47 -27.69 -12.82
N GLU A 234 -11.16 -28.55 -11.84
CA GLU A 234 -10.26 -29.70 -12.04
C GLU A 234 -10.75 -30.62 -13.15
N ARG A 235 -12.02 -31.04 -13.10
CA ARG A 235 -12.60 -31.93 -14.12
C ARG A 235 -12.73 -31.27 -15.48
N LEU A 236 -13.13 -29.99 -15.53
CA LEU A 236 -13.35 -29.29 -16.80
C LEU A 236 -12.03 -29.04 -17.56
N PHE A 237 -10.96 -28.69 -16.84
CA PHE A 237 -9.66 -28.36 -17.44
C PHE A 237 -8.62 -29.49 -17.34
N ASP A 238 -9.04 -30.69 -16.91
CA ASP A 238 -8.16 -31.85 -16.67
C ASP A 238 -6.91 -31.47 -15.85
N LEU A 239 -7.14 -30.78 -14.73
CA LEU A 239 -6.07 -30.24 -13.89
C LEU A 239 -5.39 -31.37 -13.12
N THR A 240 -4.06 -31.30 -13.11
CA THR A 240 -3.21 -32.05 -12.20
C THR A 240 -2.36 -31.07 -11.40
N PRO A 241 -1.76 -31.48 -10.27
CA PRO A 241 -0.84 -30.62 -9.53
C PRO A 241 0.26 -30.04 -10.42
N ASP A 242 0.85 -30.85 -11.30
CA ASP A 242 1.91 -30.40 -12.21
C ASP A 242 1.42 -29.40 -13.25
N LYS A 243 0.25 -29.65 -13.87
CA LYS A 243 -0.32 -28.73 -14.88
C LYS A 243 -0.67 -27.38 -14.28
N LEU A 244 -1.31 -27.36 -13.10
CA LEU A 244 -1.71 -26.12 -12.45
C LEU A 244 -0.51 -25.36 -11.89
N ARG A 245 0.48 -26.06 -11.32
CA ARG A 245 1.75 -25.45 -10.90
C ARG A 245 2.49 -24.83 -12.08
N HIS A 246 2.55 -25.52 -13.21
CA HIS A 246 3.18 -24.99 -14.42
C HIS A 246 2.44 -23.74 -14.96
N ALA A 247 1.10 -23.77 -14.98
CA ALA A 247 0.28 -22.61 -15.32
C ALA A 247 0.57 -21.39 -14.44
N TYR A 248 0.65 -21.63 -13.13
CA TYR A 248 1.01 -20.63 -12.15
C TYR A 248 2.43 -20.05 -12.39
N GLU A 249 3.43 -20.91 -12.54
CA GLU A 249 4.84 -20.51 -12.71
C GLU A 249 5.04 -19.72 -14.00
N VAL A 250 4.45 -20.15 -15.13
CA VAL A 250 4.56 -19.43 -16.40
C VAL A 250 4.02 -18.00 -16.28
N TRP A 251 2.89 -17.82 -15.61
CA TRP A 251 2.30 -16.48 -15.42
C TRP A 251 3.08 -15.63 -14.42
N ALA A 252 3.59 -16.23 -13.33
CA ALA A 252 4.46 -15.53 -12.39
C ALA A 252 5.76 -15.05 -13.07
N VAL A 253 6.36 -15.90 -13.90
CA VAL A 253 7.55 -15.57 -14.70
C VAL A 253 7.23 -14.47 -15.73
N ALA A 254 6.13 -14.58 -16.46
CA ALA A 254 5.72 -13.56 -17.44
C ALA A 254 5.44 -12.20 -16.79
N GLN A 255 4.81 -12.22 -15.61
CA GLN A 255 4.59 -11.03 -14.81
C GLN A 255 5.92 -10.37 -14.40
N SER A 256 6.85 -11.13 -13.82
CA SER A 256 8.17 -10.64 -13.41
C SER A 256 8.95 -10.02 -14.58
N HIS A 257 8.98 -10.70 -15.73
CA HIS A 257 9.70 -10.22 -16.92
C HIS A 257 9.16 -8.90 -17.47
N CYS A 258 7.87 -8.63 -17.32
CA CYS A 258 7.27 -7.40 -17.84
C CYS A 258 7.10 -6.31 -16.78
N ASP A 259 7.39 -6.55 -15.50
CA ASP A 259 7.07 -5.60 -14.43
C ASP A 259 8.22 -4.61 -14.17
N PRO A 260 8.15 -3.34 -14.63
CA PRO A 260 9.21 -2.37 -14.38
C PRO A 260 9.32 -1.97 -12.89
N ILE A 261 8.32 -2.30 -12.07
CA ILE A 261 8.27 -1.99 -10.63
C ILE A 261 8.27 -3.24 -9.75
N GLU A 262 8.70 -4.39 -10.28
CA GLU A 262 8.76 -5.68 -9.57
C GLU A 262 9.45 -5.55 -8.19
N ARG A 263 10.58 -4.84 -8.15
CA ARG A 263 11.39 -4.64 -6.93
C ARG A 263 10.69 -3.80 -5.86
N TRP A 264 9.62 -3.09 -6.22
CA TRP A 264 8.80 -2.29 -5.32
C TRP A 264 7.55 -3.05 -4.85
N TYR A 265 7.35 -4.29 -5.29
CA TYR A 265 6.11 -5.03 -5.05
C TYR A 265 5.73 -5.12 -3.57
N GLN A 266 6.72 -5.29 -2.69
CA GLN A 266 6.49 -5.38 -1.25
C GLN A 266 5.69 -4.18 -0.71
N LEU A 267 5.90 -2.99 -1.29
CA LEU A 267 5.14 -1.78 -0.99
C LEU A 267 3.88 -1.69 -1.85
N THR A 268 3.97 -1.93 -3.16
CA THR A 268 2.83 -1.68 -4.06
C THR A 268 1.64 -2.59 -3.77
N GLN A 269 1.84 -3.79 -3.23
CA GLN A 269 0.73 -4.67 -2.80
C GLN A 269 -0.19 -4.04 -1.74
N PHE A 270 0.29 -3.06 -0.98
CA PHE A 270 -0.48 -2.29 0.02
C PHE A 270 -1.06 -0.98 -0.52
N VAL A 271 -0.74 -0.61 -1.77
CA VAL A 271 -1.32 0.56 -2.42
C VAL A 271 -2.77 0.23 -2.79
N ALA A 272 -3.68 1.17 -2.58
CA ALA A 272 -5.09 0.99 -2.90
C ALA A 272 -5.29 0.53 -4.37
N VAL A 273 -6.21 -0.42 -4.59
CA VAL A 273 -6.49 -1.00 -5.92
C VAL A 273 -6.79 0.07 -6.96
N GLY A 274 -7.56 1.11 -6.58
CA GLY A 274 -7.89 2.23 -7.46
C GLY A 274 -6.67 3.05 -7.91
N GLU A 275 -5.63 3.14 -7.09
CA GLU A 275 -4.37 3.79 -7.47
C GLU A 275 -3.51 2.87 -8.34
N ARG A 276 -3.45 1.57 -8.05
CA ARG A 276 -2.75 0.60 -8.93
C ARG A 276 -3.39 0.52 -10.31
N ALA A 277 -4.71 0.69 -10.42
CA ALA A 277 -5.41 0.76 -11.70
C ALA A 277 -5.04 1.97 -12.57
N LYS A 278 -4.37 2.99 -12.01
CA LYS A 278 -3.87 4.17 -12.74
C LYS A 278 -2.46 3.96 -13.33
N LEU A 279 -1.79 2.84 -13.01
CA LEU A 279 -0.57 2.44 -13.70
C LEU A 279 -0.82 2.38 -15.22
N LYS A 280 0.25 2.45 -16.02
CA LYS A 280 0.17 2.44 -17.48
C LYS A 280 1.18 1.48 -18.07
N GLY A 281 0.92 1.04 -19.30
CA GLY A 281 1.85 0.21 -20.06
C GLY A 281 2.14 -1.10 -19.34
N ASP A 282 3.42 -1.45 -19.32
CA ASP A 282 3.95 -2.68 -18.76
C ASP A 282 3.63 -2.89 -17.28
N ALA A 283 3.65 -1.83 -16.45
CA ALA A 283 3.29 -1.92 -15.04
C ALA A 283 1.82 -2.35 -14.83
N LEU A 284 0.89 -1.79 -15.61
CA LEU A 284 -0.53 -2.17 -15.52
C LEU A 284 -0.78 -3.58 -16.11
N ARG A 285 0.01 -3.97 -17.11
CA ARG A 285 0.00 -5.33 -17.65
C ARG A 285 0.44 -6.33 -16.59
N ALA A 286 1.56 -6.06 -15.92
CA ALA A 286 2.08 -6.88 -14.84
C ALA A 286 1.06 -7.06 -13.70
N GLU A 287 0.34 -6.01 -13.30
CA GLU A 287 -0.77 -6.14 -12.32
C GLU A 287 -1.84 -7.15 -12.76
N THR A 288 -2.16 -7.18 -14.06
CA THR A 288 -3.18 -8.09 -14.61
C THR A 288 -2.69 -9.54 -14.61
N LEU A 289 -1.44 -9.77 -15.01
CA LEU A 289 -0.81 -11.09 -14.96
C LEU A 289 -0.67 -11.58 -13.52
N ARG A 290 -0.33 -10.68 -12.59
CA ARG A 290 -0.22 -11.00 -11.16
C ARG A 290 -1.56 -11.43 -10.59
N ALA A 291 -2.65 -10.76 -10.97
CA ALA A 291 -3.99 -11.15 -10.55
C ALA A 291 -4.30 -12.58 -10.99
N GLY A 292 -4.09 -12.93 -12.26
CA GLY A 292 -4.33 -14.29 -12.72
C GLY A 292 -3.40 -15.32 -12.07
N ALA A 293 -2.11 -15.05 -11.93
CA ALA A 293 -1.19 -15.93 -11.21
C ALA A 293 -1.62 -16.15 -9.76
N HIS A 294 -2.08 -15.10 -9.08
CA HIS A 294 -2.61 -15.21 -7.72
C HIS A 294 -3.90 -16.03 -7.66
N MET A 295 -4.79 -15.94 -8.65
CA MET A 295 -5.98 -16.79 -8.75
C MET A 295 -5.62 -18.27 -8.91
N LEU A 296 -4.64 -18.59 -9.77
CA LEU A 296 -4.16 -19.95 -9.95
C LEU A 296 -3.53 -20.52 -8.67
N ARG A 297 -2.77 -19.68 -7.95
CA ARG A 297 -2.21 -20.02 -6.62
C ARG A 297 -3.31 -20.35 -5.60
N LEU A 298 -4.38 -19.58 -5.57
CA LEU A 298 -5.52 -19.81 -4.66
C LEU A 298 -6.29 -21.09 -5.04
N LEU A 299 -6.51 -21.33 -6.33
CA LEU A 299 -7.10 -22.58 -6.82
C LEU A 299 -6.23 -23.80 -6.45
N TYR A 300 -4.92 -23.70 -6.61
CA TYR A 300 -3.98 -24.77 -6.25
C TYR A 300 -4.07 -25.12 -4.76
N LYS A 301 -4.15 -24.11 -3.89
CA LYS A 301 -4.35 -24.32 -2.46
C LYS A 301 -5.68 -24.98 -2.13
N ASP A 302 -6.77 -24.57 -2.79
CA ASP A 302 -8.10 -25.15 -2.58
C ASP A 302 -8.20 -26.60 -3.09
N LEU A 303 -7.49 -26.97 -4.16
CA LEU A 303 -7.48 -28.34 -4.71
C LEU A 303 -6.54 -29.28 -3.95
N TYR A 304 -5.34 -28.82 -3.61
CA TYR A 304 -4.25 -29.69 -3.18
C TYR A 304 -3.75 -29.42 -1.76
N GLY A 305 -4.30 -28.42 -1.07
CA GLY A 305 -3.95 -28.07 0.32
C GLY A 305 -2.56 -27.43 0.50
N GLU A 306 -1.77 -27.35 -0.55
CA GLU A 306 -0.43 -26.80 -0.56
C GLU A 306 -0.41 -25.32 -0.96
N GLU A 307 0.41 -24.51 -0.28
CA GLU A 307 0.57 -23.11 -0.61
C GLU A 307 1.82 -22.87 -1.48
N LEU A 308 1.60 -22.46 -2.74
CA LEU A 308 2.69 -22.04 -3.61
C LEU A 308 3.30 -20.72 -3.13
N PRO A 309 4.55 -20.39 -3.49
CA PRO A 309 5.16 -19.08 -3.23
C PRO A 309 4.27 -17.95 -3.76
N HIS A 310 4.49 -16.71 -3.32
CA HIS A 310 3.81 -15.56 -3.93
C HIS A 310 4.33 -15.32 -5.37
N PRO A 311 3.53 -14.85 -6.35
CA PRO A 311 3.99 -14.63 -7.74
C PRO A 311 5.34 -13.91 -7.89
N ASN A 312 5.55 -12.81 -7.17
CA ASN A 312 6.84 -12.07 -7.19
C ASN A 312 8.01 -12.74 -6.44
N GLU A 313 7.82 -13.94 -5.91
CA GLU A 313 8.87 -14.72 -5.22
C GLU A 313 9.30 -15.95 -6.03
N VAL A 314 8.73 -16.15 -7.22
CA VAL A 314 9.06 -17.28 -8.10
C VAL A 314 10.40 -17.08 -8.83
N THR A 315 10.64 -15.88 -9.37
CA THR A 315 11.85 -15.57 -10.17
C THR A 315 12.97 -14.93 -9.36
N GLY A 316 12.68 -14.40 -8.17
CA GLY A 316 13.66 -13.75 -7.30
C GLY A 316 14.20 -14.67 -6.22
N GLN A 317 15.53 -14.68 -6.03
CA GLN A 317 16.11 -15.22 -4.80
C GLN A 317 15.74 -14.31 -3.63
N VAL A 318 14.74 -14.71 -2.84
CA VAL A 318 14.47 -14.07 -1.56
C VAL A 318 15.52 -14.57 -0.56
N ILE A 319 16.70 -13.93 -0.57
CA ILE A 319 17.81 -14.26 0.36
C ILE A 319 17.35 -14.10 1.82
N THR A 320 16.42 -13.17 2.08
CA THR A 320 15.71 -12.99 3.35
C THR A 320 14.30 -12.43 3.12
N HIS A 321 13.28 -13.08 3.65
CA HIS A 321 11.92 -12.52 3.67
C HIS A 321 11.91 -11.31 4.63
N ILE A 322 11.61 -10.14 4.10
CA ILE A 322 11.44 -8.91 4.88
C ILE A 322 9.98 -8.45 4.71
N PRO A 323 9.14 -8.50 5.76
CA PRO A 323 9.38 -9.19 7.04
C PRO A 323 9.28 -10.71 6.90
N GLU A 324 9.52 -11.40 8.02
CA GLU A 324 9.42 -12.85 8.17
C GLU A 324 8.04 -13.38 7.73
N LEU A 325 7.99 -14.61 7.19
CA LEU A 325 6.77 -15.18 6.60
C LEU A 325 5.59 -15.25 7.58
N GLU A 326 5.85 -15.60 8.84
CA GLU A 326 4.83 -15.69 9.90
C GLU A 326 4.10 -14.36 10.11
N ILE A 327 4.82 -13.25 9.97
CA ILE A 327 4.27 -11.90 10.15
C ILE A 327 3.37 -11.49 9.01
N ARG A 328 3.56 -12.05 7.82
CA ARG A 328 2.74 -11.72 6.64
C ARG A 328 1.28 -12.11 6.80
N GLN A 329 0.97 -12.99 7.75
CA GLN A 329 -0.41 -13.34 8.12
C GLN A 329 -1.14 -12.22 8.87
N ASP A 330 -0.42 -11.28 9.49
CA ASP A 330 -0.98 -10.04 10.05
C ASP A 330 -0.72 -8.87 9.08
N PRO A 331 -1.71 -8.44 8.28
CA PRO A 331 -1.52 -7.39 7.29
C PRO A 331 -1.11 -6.04 7.90
N ARG A 332 -1.50 -5.76 9.15
CA ARG A 332 -1.15 -4.47 9.80
C ARG A 332 0.32 -4.47 10.17
N ARG A 333 0.79 -5.56 10.76
CA ARG A 333 2.20 -5.72 11.16
C ARG A 333 3.13 -5.84 9.96
N HIS A 334 2.68 -6.57 8.94
CA HIS A 334 3.38 -6.67 7.67
C HIS A 334 3.55 -5.28 7.02
N LEU A 335 2.48 -4.49 6.96
CA LEU A 335 2.55 -3.12 6.44
C LEU A 335 3.53 -2.26 7.23
N GLU A 336 3.47 -2.27 8.57
CA GLU A 336 4.37 -1.50 9.45
C GLU A 336 5.84 -1.72 9.08
N PHE A 337 6.26 -2.98 8.96
CA PHE A 337 7.65 -3.32 8.62
C PHE A 337 8.03 -2.97 7.19
N VAL A 338 7.11 -3.12 6.24
CA VAL A 338 7.32 -2.68 4.86
C VAL A 338 7.49 -1.16 4.81
N VAL A 339 6.59 -0.37 5.40
CA VAL A 339 6.72 1.10 5.35
C VAL A 339 7.94 1.60 6.11
N ASN A 340 8.40 0.89 7.15
CA ASN A 340 9.67 1.18 7.81
C ASN A 340 10.86 1.03 6.86
N ARG A 341 10.88 -0.06 6.06
CA ARG A 341 11.93 -0.29 5.05
C ARG A 341 12.00 0.82 4.01
N PHE A 342 10.85 1.34 3.59
CA PHE A 342 10.77 2.41 2.58
C PHE A 342 10.83 3.83 3.18
N GLY A 343 10.92 3.97 4.51
CA GLY A 343 10.94 5.29 5.17
C GLY A 343 9.61 6.05 5.06
N LEU A 344 8.50 5.33 4.88
CA LEU A 344 7.15 5.88 4.70
C LEU A 344 6.28 5.80 5.96
N ASN A 345 6.77 5.20 7.04
CA ASN A 345 6.00 5.10 8.28
C ASN A 345 5.80 6.51 8.88
N PRO A 346 4.56 6.99 9.04
CA PRO A 346 4.28 8.31 9.60
C PRO A 346 4.52 8.38 11.12
N GLN A 347 4.73 7.23 11.78
CA GLN A 347 4.88 7.18 13.21
C GLN A 347 6.15 7.93 13.67
N PRO A 348 6.06 8.76 14.72
CA PRO A 348 7.23 9.44 15.26
C PRO A 348 8.21 8.44 15.85
N LYS A 349 9.50 8.74 15.69
CA LYS A 349 10.59 8.04 16.38
C LYS A 349 10.59 8.39 17.87
N LEU A 350 10.09 9.56 18.23
CA LEU A 350 9.98 10.00 19.61
C LEU A 350 8.73 10.88 19.83
N SER A 351 7.98 10.61 20.90
CA SER A 351 6.93 11.52 21.40
C SER A 351 7.46 12.30 22.61
N LEU A 352 7.51 13.62 22.47
CA LEU A 352 7.89 14.56 23.52
C LEU A 352 6.61 15.06 24.20
N ILE A 353 6.36 14.56 25.40
CA ILE A 353 5.20 14.94 26.19
C ILE A 353 5.55 16.16 27.03
N VAL A 354 4.79 17.24 26.86
CA VAL A 354 4.92 18.50 27.61
C VAL A 354 3.63 18.80 28.38
N GLU A 355 3.74 19.64 29.41
CA GLU A 355 2.61 19.93 30.30
C GLU A 355 1.54 20.83 29.64
N GLY A 356 1.95 21.91 28.98
CA GLY A 356 1.05 22.90 28.39
C GLY A 356 1.43 23.35 26.98
N GLN A 357 0.51 24.13 26.39
CA GLN A 357 0.67 24.73 25.04
C GLN A 357 1.78 25.79 25.00
N SER A 358 2.11 26.42 26.14
CA SER A 358 3.25 27.35 26.25
C SER A 358 4.57 26.66 25.96
N GLU A 359 4.77 25.47 26.52
CA GLU A 359 5.97 24.67 26.36
C GLU A 359 6.06 24.09 24.95
N GLU A 360 4.94 23.66 24.36
CA GLU A 360 4.88 23.25 22.96
C GLU A 360 5.36 24.37 22.03
N ALA A 361 4.77 25.57 22.15
CA ALA A 361 5.15 26.72 21.33
C ALA A 361 6.64 27.08 21.49
N ALA A 362 7.14 27.04 22.74
CA ALA A 362 8.56 27.28 23.01
C ALA A 362 9.46 26.22 22.37
N VAL A 363 9.12 24.94 22.50
CA VAL A 363 9.89 23.83 21.92
C VAL A 363 9.91 23.92 20.39
N GLN A 364 8.75 24.13 19.75
CA GLN A 364 8.66 24.29 18.30
C GLN A 364 9.57 25.41 17.80
N LYS A 365 9.47 26.59 18.42
CA LYS A 365 10.27 27.77 18.04
C LYS A 365 11.77 27.54 18.24
N ILE A 366 12.17 26.83 19.30
CA ILE A 366 13.58 26.43 19.49
C ILE A 366 14.03 25.46 18.39
N PHE A 367 13.22 24.47 18.03
CA PHE A 367 13.54 23.55 16.94
C PHE A 367 13.72 24.27 15.61
N GLU A 368 12.82 25.18 15.27
CA GLU A 368 12.87 25.92 14.02
C GLU A 368 14.06 26.89 13.96
N GLN A 369 14.29 27.67 15.02
CA GLN A 369 15.27 28.75 14.99
C GLN A 369 16.68 28.33 15.43
N TYR A 370 16.82 27.33 16.31
CA TYR A 370 18.13 26.85 16.78
C TYR A 370 18.55 25.55 16.10
N PHE A 371 17.64 24.57 15.97
CA PHE A 371 17.94 23.31 15.27
C PHE A 371 17.67 23.40 13.76
N GLY A 372 17.16 24.53 13.26
CA GLY A 372 16.99 24.82 11.84
C GLY A 372 15.83 24.09 11.15
N ALA A 373 14.95 23.41 11.90
CA ALA A 373 13.87 22.62 11.33
C ALA A 373 12.76 22.32 12.35
N HIS A 374 11.52 22.21 11.85
CA HIS A 374 10.37 21.76 12.65
C HIS A 374 10.63 20.39 13.31
N PRO A 375 10.19 20.15 14.57
CA PRO A 375 10.42 18.89 15.29
C PRO A 375 10.07 17.63 14.50
N GLY A 376 9.03 17.69 13.66
CA GLY A 376 8.61 16.59 12.79
C GLY A 376 9.71 16.11 11.82
N LYS A 377 10.62 16.98 11.35
CA LYS A 377 11.77 16.57 10.51
C LYS A 377 12.80 15.72 11.28
N TYR A 378 12.78 15.78 12.61
CA TYR A 378 13.58 14.92 13.49
C TYR A 378 12.83 13.64 13.89
N GLY A 379 11.62 13.40 13.36
CA GLY A 379 10.75 12.32 13.79
C GLY A 379 10.20 12.51 15.20
N ILE A 380 10.05 13.76 15.65
CA ILE A 380 9.54 14.11 16.98
C ILE A 380 8.12 14.62 16.87
N GLU A 381 7.20 14.00 17.59
CA GLU A 381 5.85 14.50 17.84
C GLU A 381 5.80 15.15 19.23
N ILE A 382 5.15 16.31 19.36
CA ILE A 382 4.94 16.96 20.65
C ILE A 382 3.51 16.68 21.09
N ILE A 383 3.33 16.18 22.31
CA ILE A 383 2.02 15.88 22.88
C ILE A 383 1.82 16.77 24.11
N VAL A 384 0.78 17.58 24.10
CA VAL A 384 0.40 18.41 25.25
C VAL A 384 -0.54 17.61 26.15
N LEU A 385 -0.19 17.42 27.43
CA LEU A 385 -1.06 16.73 28.37
C LEU A 385 -2.33 17.53 28.69
N GLY A 386 -2.23 18.86 28.64
CA GLY A 386 -3.21 19.76 29.23
C GLY A 386 -3.07 19.70 30.74
N GLY A 387 -3.19 20.85 31.42
CA GLY A 387 -3.13 20.89 32.88
C GLY A 387 -4.05 19.83 33.51
N VAL A 388 -3.68 19.36 34.69
CA VAL A 388 -4.28 18.19 35.38
C VAL A 388 -5.81 18.26 35.50
N ASP A 389 -6.48 19.38 35.22
CA ASP A 389 -7.92 19.56 35.39
C ASP A 389 -8.81 19.18 34.18
N VAL A 390 -8.28 18.88 32.99
CA VAL A 390 -9.10 18.75 31.75
C VAL A 390 -9.52 17.30 31.40
N ALA A 391 -8.91 16.26 31.98
CA ALA A 391 -9.21 14.86 31.66
C ALA A 391 -10.20 14.20 32.65
N THR A 392 -11.27 13.57 32.18
CA THR A 392 -12.25 12.84 33.01
C THR A 392 -11.61 11.62 33.70
N GLY A 393 -11.77 11.49 35.02
CA GLY A 393 -11.24 10.39 35.84
C GLY A 393 -10.67 10.82 37.20
N THR A 394 -10.41 9.87 38.11
CA THR A 394 -9.76 10.19 39.40
C THR A 394 -8.27 10.51 39.20
N LYS A 395 -7.65 11.22 40.15
CA LYS A 395 -6.24 11.68 40.03
C LYS A 395 -5.23 10.52 39.93
N GLU A 396 -5.51 9.35 40.51
CA GLU A 396 -4.63 8.17 40.40
C GLU A 396 -4.76 7.43 39.06
N ASP A 397 -5.95 7.46 38.45
CA ASP A 397 -6.20 6.86 37.14
C ASP A 397 -5.41 7.55 36.04
N ARG A 398 -5.16 8.86 36.18
CA ARG A 398 -4.42 9.66 35.18
C ARG A 398 -2.93 9.30 35.08
N PHE A 399 -2.23 9.03 36.18
CA PHE A 399 -0.83 8.60 36.13
C PHE A 399 -0.68 7.21 35.50
N ARG A 400 -1.60 6.31 35.84
CA ARG A 400 -1.68 5.00 35.19
C ARG A 400 -1.97 5.16 33.70
N ALA A 401 -2.83 6.09 33.30
CA ALA A 401 -3.09 6.39 31.90
C ALA A 401 -1.84 6.91 31.17
N ILE A 402 -1.08 7.85 31.74
CA ILE A 402 0.18 8.35 31.13
C ILE A 402 1.19 7.21 31.00
N LEU A 403 1.37 6.39 32.04
CA LEU A 403 2.31 5.26 31.96
C LEU A 403 1.85 4.18 30.98
N ARG A 404 0.54 3.95 30.84
CA ARG A 404 -0.02 3.05 29.81
C ARG A 404 0.22 3.60 28.40
N LEU A 405 0.03 4.91 28.19
CA LEU A 405 0.33 5.56 26.91
C LEU A 405 1.82 5.42 26.58
N VAL A 406 2.71 5.70 27.53
CA VAL A 406 4.16 5.52 27.36
C VAL A 406 4.49 4.07 26.99
N ASP A 407 3.88 3.10 27.68
CA ASP A 407 4.15 1.69 27.40
C ASP A 407 3.64 1.25 26.02
N TYR A 408 2.48 1.76 25.59
CA TYR A 408 1.92 1.56 24.27
C TYR A 408 2.81 2.16 23.17
N LEU A 409 3.24 3.42 23.33
CA LEU A 409 4.17 4.07 22.39
C LEU A 409 5.49 3.30 22.28
N HIS A 410 6.05 2.85 23.41
CA HIS A 410 7.24 2.00 23.40
C HIS A 410 6.99 0.65 22.73
N HIS A 411 5.82 0.02 22.90
CA HIS A 411 5.46 -1.21 22.20
C HIS A 411 5.50 -1.01 20.67
N HIS A 412 5.04 0.14 20.18
CA HIS A 412 5.14 0.53 18.78
C HIS A 412 6.46 1.24 18.41
N GLN A 413 7.53 1.08 19.20
CA GLN A 413 8.88 1.59 18.89
C GLN A 413 9.00 3.12 18.82
N THR A 414 8.09 3.87 19.45
CA THR A 414 8.21 5.31 19.66
C THR A 414 8.79 5.56 21.05
N ILE A 415 9.99 6.14 21.15
CA ILE A 415 10.56 6.55 22.44
C ILE A 415 9.68 7.65 23.03
N THR A 416 9.38 7.59 24.32
CA THR A 416 8.64 8.67 24.99
C THR A 416 9.52 9.44 25.96
N PHE A 417 9.54 10.77 25.84
CA PHE A 417 10.25 11.68 26.74
C PHE A 417 9.27 12.66 27.38
N LEU A 418 9.29 12.80 28.71
CA LEU A 418 8.37 13.64 29.45
C LEU A 418 9.10 14.85 30.03
N ILE A 419 8.56 16.05 29.80
CA ILE A 419 8.98 17.30 30.44
C ILE A 419 7.82 17.84 31.27
N LEU A 420 8.04 18.01 32.56
CA LEU A 420 7.03 18.43 33.54
C LEU A 420 7.58 19.53 34.46
N ASP A 421 6.73 20.45 34.89
CA ASP A 421 7.06 21.37 35.97
C ASP A 421 7.13 20.64 37.32
N ASN A 422 7.85 21.22 38.28
CA ASN A 422 7.90 20.68 39.64
C ASN A 422 6.72 21.16 40.49
N GLU A 423 5.54 21.13 39.87
CA GLU A 423 4.28 21.42 40.54
C GLU A 423 3.52 20.09 40.75
N ASN A 424 2.59 20.08 41.71
CA ASN A 424 1.68 18.96 41.96
C ASN A 424 2.40 17.61 42.24
N TYR A 425 2.20 16.62 41.36
CA TYR A 425 2.52 15.21 41.54
C TYR A 425 3.62 14.69 40.59
N ALA A 426 4.32 15.56 39.85
CA ALA A 426 5.35 15.15 38.89
C ALA A 426 6.42 14.24 39.53
N LYS A 427 6.79 14.51 40.78
CA LYS A 427 7.70 13.66 41.58
C LYS A 427 7.12 12.28 41.86
N LYS A 428 5.82 12.15 42.15
CA LYS A 428 5.12 10.87 42.35
C LYS A 428 5.13 10.05 41.05
N LEU A 429 4.81 10.67 39.90
CA LEU A 429 4.91 10.00 38.60
C LEU A 429 6.30 9.43 38.32
N LYS A 430 7.36 10.21 38.58
CA LYS A 430 8.74 9.74 38.39
C LYS A 430 9.13 8.60 39.35
N GLN A 431 8.54 8.55 40.53
CA GLN A 431 8.73 7.43 41.47
C GLN A 431 7.96 6.17 41.02
N GLU A 432 6.71 6.32 40.58
CA GLU A 432 5.90 5.22 40.06
C GLU A 432 6.51 4.62 38.78
N ALA A 433 7.00 5.46 37.86
CA ALA A 433 7.67 5.03 36.63
C ALA A 433 8.89 4.13 36.88
N LYS A 434 9.56 4.24 38.03
CA LYS A 434 10.70 3.37 38.40
C LYS A 434 10.27 1.92 38.70
N LYS A 435 9.00 1.73 39.11
CA LYS A 435 8.47 0.44 39.56
C LYS A 435 7.43 -0.14 38.58
N ALA A 436 6.86 0.70 37.72
CA ALA A 436 5.83 0.31 36.77
C ALA A 436 6.35 -0.70 35.74
N LYS A 437 5.77 -1.90 35.80
CA LYS A 437 6.03 -2.99 34.86
C LYS A 437 5.23 -2.74 33.57
N SER A 438 5.91 -2.83 32.43
CA SER A 438 5.26 -2.92 31.11
C SER A 438 4.23 -4.06 31.06
N ILE A 439 3.08 -3.81 30.45
CA ILE A 439 2.07 -4.83 30.14
C ILE A 439 2.36 -5.51 28.80
N HIS A 440 3.11 -4.82 27.92
CA HIS A 440 3.45 -5.30 26.58
C HIS A 440 4.78 -6.04 26.50
N SER A 441 5.56 -6.06 27.59
CA SER A 441 6.82 -6.78 27.68
C SER A 441 7.09 -7.25 29.10
N ASP A 442 7.45 -8.52 29.24
CA ASP A 442 7.90 -9.15 30.48
C ASP A 442 9.32 -8.72 30.89
N ARG A 443 10.15 -8.27 29.94
CA ARG A 443 11.60 -8.00 30.10
C ARG A 443 11.96 -6.57 30.47
N ARG A 444 11.03 -5.60 30.41
CA ARG A 444 11.32 -4.18 30.71
C ARG A 444 10.29 -3.49 31.63
N TYR A 445 10.74 -2.46 32.33
CA TYR A 445 9.86 -1.47 32.94
C TYR A 445 9.24 -0.56 31.87
N VAL A 446 8.18 0.17 32.22
CA VAL A 446 7.43 1.05 31.30
C VAL A 446 8.35 2.05 30.60
N THR A 447 9.24 2.71 31.33
CA THR A 447 10.15 3.72 30.78
C THR A 447 11.44 3.83 31.60
N ARG A 448 12.38 4.64 31.13
CA ARG A 448 13.59 5.01 31.86
C ARG A 448 13.30 6.24 32.73
N PRO A 449 13.74 6.26 34.00
CA PRO A 449 13.62 7.46 34.84
C PRO A 449 14.32 8.70 34.26
N ASP A 450 15.34 8.48 33.42
CA ASP A 450 16.09 9.56 32.75
C ASP A 450 15.34 10.18 31.58
N TYR A 451 14.25 9.57 31.12
CA TYR A 451 13.34 10.13 30.11
C TYR A 451 12.25 11.00 30.73
N ILE A 452 12.23 11.12 32.06
CA ILE A 452 11.34 12.01 32.79
C ILE A 452 12.16 13.17 33.34
N LYS A 453 12.10 14.30 32.64
CA LYS A 453 12.66 15.57 33.08
C LYS A 453 11.60 16.35 33.86
N ILE A 454 11.89 16.58 35.13
CA ILE A 454 11.15 17.52 35.96
C ILE A 454 12.02 18.76 36.09
N TRP A 455 11.45 19.96 35.88
CA TRP A 455 12.10 21.21 36.23
C TRP A 455 12.35 21.29 37.75
N ARG A 456 13.17 22.22 38.24
CA ARG A 456 13.38 22.38 39.69
C ARG A 456 12.30 23.27 40.28
N GLU A 457 11.99 24.36 39.58
CA GLU A 457 10.97 25.32 39.98
C GLU A 457 9.81 25.26 38.98
N SER A 458 9.93 25.93 37.83
CA SER A 458 9.01 25.83 36.69
C SER A 458 9.79 25.96 35.39
N PHE A 459 9.12 25.71 34.26
CA PHE A 459 9.67 25.90 32.93
C PHE A 459 10.27 27.30 32.75
N GLU A 460 9.57 28.34 33.21
CA GLU A 460 10.02 29.73 33.07
C GLU A 460 11.28 30.00 33.92
N PHE A 461 11.27 29.63 35.20
CA PHE A 461 12.36 29.99 36.12
C PHE A 461 13.62 29.12 35.99
N ASP A 462 13.50 27.90 35.48
CA ASP A 462 14.67 27.03 35.22
C ASP A 462 15.41 27.45 33.94
N ASN A 463 14.70 28.03 32.96
CA ASN A 463 15.24 28.34 31.64
C ASN A 463 15.60 29.82 31.45
N PHE A 464 14.91 30.71 32.17
CA PHE A 464 15.06 32.17 32.05
C PHE A 464 15.37 32.81 33.41
N SER A 465 16.19 33.86 33.38
CA SER A 465 16.50 34.66 34.57
C SER A 465 15.33 35.59 34.93
N CYS A 466 15.25 36.02 36.20
CA CYS A 466 14.22 36.97 36.63
C CYS A 466 14.23 38.26 35.79
N SER A 467 15.40 38.74 35.36
CA SER A 467 15.51 39.91 34.49
C SER A 467 14.93 39.67 33.09
N GLU A 468 15.10 38.48 32.53
CA GLU A 468 14.52 38.12 31.22
C GLU A 468 12.99 37.99 31.32
N ILE A 469 12.50 37.40 32.41
CA ILE A 469 11.05 37.29 32.68
C ILE A 469 10.42 38.67 32.87
N VAL A 470 11.06 39.58 33.62
CA VAL A 470 10.62 40.96 33.79
C VAL A 470 10.56 41.70 32.45
N ALA A 471 11.61 41.58 31.63
CA ALA A 471 11.66 42.21 30.31
C ALA A 471 10.54 41.67 29.41
N ALA A 472 10.35 40.36 29.38
CA ALA A 472 9.30 39.73 28.57
C ALA A 472 7.89 40.10 29.04
N MET A 473 7.63 40.13 30.36
CA MET A 473 6.33 40.56 30.91
C MET A 473 6.05 42.04 30.66
N SER A 474 7.07 42.91 30.76
CA SER A 474 6.91 44.34 30.48
C SER A 474 6.68 44.60 28.99
N ASN A 475 7.34 43.82 28.11
CA ASN A 475 7.10 43.84 26.67
C ASN A 475 5.67 43.38 26.34
N LEU A 476 5.22 42.27 26.96
CA LEU A 476 3.85 41.78 26.81
C LEU A 476 2.79 42.81 27.27
N ALA A 477 3.11 43.59 28.30
CA ALA A 477 2.23 44.64 28.82
C ALA A 477 2.21 45.92 27.97
N MET A 478 3.02 46.02 26.90
CA MET A 478 3.03 47.15 25.94
C MET A 478 3.02 48.54 26.61
N GLY A 479 3.74 48.70 27.73
CA GLY A 479 3.82 49.96 28.47
C GLY A 479 2.68 50.22 29.48
N HIS A 480 1.66 49.35 29.56
CA HIS A 480 0.58 49.46 30.54
C HIS A 480 1.00 49.12 31.97
N ALA A 481 2.05 48.31 32.14
CA ALA A 481 2.60 47.96 33.44
C ALA A 481 4.10 47.68 33.35
N SER A 482 4.83 48.07 34.40
CA SER A 482 6.23 47.71 34.60
C SER A 482 6.38 46.70 35.73
N PHE A 483 7.21 45.68 35.52
CA PHE A 483 7.52 44.66 36.52
C PHE A 483 8.93 44.88 37.06
N THR A 484 9.18 44.51 38.31
CA THR A 484 10.51 44.60 38.93
C THR A 484 11.09 43.21 39.19
N ILE A 485 12.42 43.13 39.30
CA ILE A 485 13.13 41.88 39.61
C ILE A 485 12.68 41.35 40.98
N SER A 486 12.40 42.22 41.95
CA SER A 486 11.96 41.83 43.29
C SER A 486 10.60 41.12 43.26
N GLU A 487 9.65 41.64 42.48
CA GLU A 487 8.30 41.05 42.33
C GLU A 487 8.39 39.65 41.70
N VAL A 488 9.12 39.51 40.59
CA VAL A 488 9.30 38.21 39.92
C VAL A 488 10.11 37.23 40.77
N SER A 489 11.10 37.72 41.53
CA SER A 489 11.86 36.88 42.48
C SER A 489 11.00 36.40 43.66
N THR A 490 9.98 37.17 44.03
CA THR A 490 8.98 36.73 45.03
C THR A 490 8.12 35.61 44.45
N CYS A 491 7.71 35.71 43.19
CA CYS A 491 7.00 34.63 42.50
C CYS A 491 7.84 33.34 42.43
N LYS A 492 9.14 33.46 42.17
CA LYS A 492 10.08 32.33 42.13
C LYS A 492 10.11 31.51 43.44
N ARG A 493 9.97 32.16 44.58
CA ARG A 493 9.96 31.52 45.91
C ARG A 493 8.61 30.90 46.29
N ASN A 494 7.57 31.11 45.48
CA ASN A 494 6.25 30.56 45.72
C ASN A 494 6.23 29.04 45.46
N PRO A 495 5.43 28.23 46.19
CA PRO A 495 5.26 26.81 45.89
C PRO A 495 4.76 26.51 44.47
N ASN A 496 4.00 27.42 43.86
CA ASN A 496 3.54 27.33 42.46
C ASN A 496 3.96 28.61 41.69
N PRO A 497 5.22 28.70 41.25
CA PRO A 497 5.76 29.91 40.64
C PRO A 497 4.99 30.37 39.40
N GLY A 498 4.53 29.42 38.56
CA GLY A 498 3.79 29.74 37.34
C GLY A 498 2.42 30.36 37.62
N ALA A 499 1.71 29.87 38.64
CA ALA A 499 0.44 30.46 39.08
C ALA A 499 0.64 31.84 39.72
N CYS A 500 1.74 32.04 40.46
CA CYS A 500 2.09 33.31 41.05
C CYS A 500 2.37 34.39 39.99
N LEU A 501 3.09 34.04 38.91
CA LEU A 501 3.31 34.93 37.77
C LEU A 501 2.01 35.37 37.09
N LYS A 502 1.06 34.44 36.89
CA LYS A 502 -0.26 34.78 36.33
C LYS A 502 -1.01 35.79 37.21
N LYS A 503 -1.00 35.58 38.53
CA LYS A 503 -1.64 36.49 39.50
C LYS A 503 -0.99 37.87 39.50
N LEU A 504 0.35 37.94 39.52
CA LEU A 504 1.09 39.19 39.47
C LEU A 504 0.77 39.99 38.20
N TYR A 505 0.75 39.34 37.04
CA TYR A 505 0.42 39.99 35.78
C TYR A 505 -1.01 40.55 35.77
N ALA A 506 -1.98 39.74 36.21
CA ALA A 506 -3.38 40.14 36.27
C ALA A 506 -3.63 41.30 37.25
N GLN A 507 -2.93 41.31 38.39
CA GLN A 507 -3.02 42.39 39.38
C GLN A 507 -2.54 43.73 38.83
N LYS A 508 -1.49 43.74 37.98
CA LYS A 508 -0.92 44.99 37.43
C LYS A 508 -1.57 45.46 36.14
N THR A 509 -2.04 44.54 35.30
CA THR A 509 -2.54 44.88 33.95
C THR A 509 -4.06 44.80 33.84
N HIS A 510 -4.75 44.22 34.81
CA HIS A 510 -6.17 43.85 34.75
C HIS A 510 -6.53 42.83 33.65
N TYR A 511 -5.55 42.26 32.95
CA TYR A 511 -5.74 41.24 31.91
C TYR A 511 -5.09 39.90 32.30
N GLY A 512 -5.61 38.81 31.74
CA GLY A 512 -5.00 37.49 31.92
C GLY A 512 -3.65 37.37 31.20
N LEU A 513 -2.67 36.73 31.85
CA LEU A 513 -1.36 36.47 31.24
C LEU A 513 -1.49 35.51 30.05
N GLN A 514 -1.17 35.99 28.84
CA GLN A 514 -1.09 35.16 27.63
C GLN A 514 0.21 34.33 27.64
N LYS A 515 0.17 33.17 28.30
CA LYS A 515 1.35 32.30 28.50
C LYS A 515 2.08 31.88 27.22
N ILE A 516 1.35 31.66 26.13
CA ILE A 516 1.93 31.30 24.83
C ILE A 516 2.81 32.45 24.32
N LYS A 517 2.26 33.68 24.24
CA LYS A 517 3.02 34.87 23.84
C LYS A 517 4.18 35.19 24.77
N LEU A 518 4.01 35.02 26.08
CA LEU A 518 5.12 35.18 27.02
C LEU A 518 6.27 34.21 26.68
N SER A 519 5.96 32.95 26.38
CA SER A 519 6.95 31.93 26.03
C SER A 519 7.63 32.24 24.69
N GLU A 520 6.89 32.74 23.71
CA GLU A 520 7.43 33.17 22.41
C GLU A 520 8.45 34.32 22.56
N ILE A 521 8.12 35.34 23.37
CA ILE A 521 9.00 36.49 23.66
C ILE A 521 10.24 36.03 24.42
N LEU A 522 10.08 35.14 25.40
CA LEU A 522 11.20 34.57 26.16
C LEU A 522 12.16 33.80 25.26
N VAL A 523 11.64 33.00 24.32
CA VAL A 523 12.46 32.26 23.35
C VAL A 523 13.17 33.21 22.39
N GLU A 524 12.52 34.28 21.91
CA GLU A 524 13.17 35.32 21.10
C GLU A 524 14.33 35.99 21.83
N HIS A 525 14.13 36.38 23.09
CA HIS A 525 15.20 36.94 23.91
C HIS A 525 16.35 35.96 24.14
N MET A 526 16.05 34.66 24.24
CA MET A 526 17.06 33.61 24.35
C MET A 526 17.86 33.42 23.06
N LEU A 527 17.23 33.61 21.89
CA LEU A 527 17.85 33.49 20.57
C LEU A 527 18.59 34.75 20.12
N SER A 528 18.29 35.90 20.75
CA SER A 528 18.94 37.17 20.45
C SER A 528 20.46 37.12 20.69
N PRO A 529 21.28 37.73 19.81
CA PRO A 529 22.72 37.89 20.02
C PRO A 529 23.07 38.61 21.33
N ASN A 530 22.16 39.46 21.83
CA ASN A 530 22.34 40.25 23.04
C ASN A 530 22.02 39.47 24.32
N SER A 531 21.66 38.18 24.22
CA SER A 531 21.38 37.34 25.37
C SER A 531 22.64 37.10 26.19
N ARG A 532 22.61 37.43 27.49
CA ARG A 532 23.75 37.24 28.40
C ARG A 532 24.21 35.78 28.51
N ARG A 533 23.31 34.82 28.28
CA ARG A 533 23.60 33.38 28.37
C ARG A 533 23.48 32.74 27.00
N LYS A 534 24.60 32.17 26.52
CA LYS A 534 24.67 31.39 25.27
C LYS A 534 23.55 30.34 25.24
N ILE A 535 22.85 30.28 24.11
CA ILE A 535 21.69 29.40 23.92
C ILE A 535 22.00 27.92 24.17
N GLY A 536 23.14 27.40 23.70
CA GLY A 536 23.55 26.01 23.95
C GLY A 536 23.75 25.65 25.43
N ASN A 537 23.93 26.66 26.30
CA ASN A 537 24.06 26.47 27.74
C ASN A 537 22.71 26.51 28.48
N ARG A 538 21.60 26.77 27.78
CA ARG A 538 20.25 26.79 28.36
C ARG A 538 19.79 25.38 28.71
N PRO A 539 19.13 25.15 29.85
CA PRO A 539 18.72 23.81 30.26
C PRO A 539 17.76 23.14 29.28
N ILE A 540 16.75 23.87 28.77
CA ILE A 540 15.84 23.39 27.74
C ILE A 540 16.59 22.97 26.47
N VAL A 541 17.55 23.74 25.99
CA VAL A 541 18.33 23.40 24.79
C VAL A 541 19.14 22.12 24.98
N LYS A 542 19.73 21.91 26.17
CA LYS A 542 20.42 20.65 26.50
C LYS A 542 19.46 19.45 26.53
N VAL A 543 18.25 19.63 27.06
CA VAL A 543 17.21 18.60 27.06
C VAL A 543 16.77 18.30 25.63
N LEU A 544 16.45 19.32 24.82
CA LEU A 544 16.03 19.14 23.44
C LEU A 544 17.12 18.55 22.54
N THR A 545 18.39 18.89 22.78
CA THR A 545 19.52 18.24 22.10
C THR A 545 19.55 16.74 22.39
N ARG A 546 19.31 16.35 23.65
CA ARG A 546 19.21 14.94 24.02
C ARG A 546 18.01 14.26 23.38
N VAL A 547 16.86 14.93 23.34
CA VAL A 547 15.64 14.44 22.68
C VAL A 547 15.88 14.21 21.19
N ALA A 548 16.48 15.18 20.47
CA ALA A 548 16.84 15.05 19.07
C ALA A 548 17.80 13.87 18.82
N ASN A 549 18.82 13.74 19.65
CA ASN A 549 19.77 12.61 19.56
C ASN A 549 19.12 11.24 19.83
N LEU A 550 18.13 11.17 20.73
CA LEU A 550 17.38 9.95 20.99
C LEU A 550 16.51 9.57 19.79
N ALA A 551 15.78 10.54 19.22
CA ALA A 551 14.96 10.32 18.04
C ALA A 551 15.80 9.85 16.83
N ALA A 552 16.98 10.47 16.62
CA ALA A 552 17.89 10.09 15.54
C ALA A 552 18.43 8.65 15.67
N ARG A 553 18.61 8.17 16.91
CA ARG A 553 19.15 6.83 17.21
C ARG A 553 18.09 5.74 17.35
N ASN A 554 16.83 6.04 17.07
CA ASN A 554 15.72 5.09 17.15
C ASN A 554 15.26 4.69 15.74
N PRO A 555 15.97 3.77 15.05
CA PRO A 555 15.49 3.24 13.78
C PRO A 555 14.22 2.41 14.00
N LEU A 556 13.22 2.61 13.15
CA LEU A 556 12.02 1.78 13.17
C LEU A 556 12.38 0.39 12.60
N PRO A 557 11.92 -0.70 13.23
CA PRO A 557 12.31 -2.06 12.82
C PRO A 557 11.69 -2.44 11.48
N THR A 558 12.46 -3.10 10.62
CA THR A 558 12.00 -3.65 9.33
C THR A 558 11.67 -5.14 9.41
N MET A 559 11.92 -5.77 10.55
CA MET A 559 11.71 -7.19 10.81
C MET A 559 11.21 -7.39 12.25
N TYR A 560 10.48 -8.47 12.48
CA TYR A 560 9.95 -8.81 13.80
C TYR A 560 11.06 -9.09 14.79
N LYS A 561 12.09 -9.82 14.39
CA LYS A 561 13.25 -10.09 15.24
C LYS A 561 13.90 -8.80 15.76
N ILE A 562 14.09 -7.80 14.90
CA ILE A 562 14.64 -6.49 15.29
C ILE A 562 13.69 -5.80 16.27
N TRP A 563 12.38 -5.88 16.02
CA TRP A 563 11.39 -5.34 16.95
C TRP A 563 11.48 -6.00 18.34
N GLU A 564 11.59 -7.32 18.42
CA GLU A 564 11.73 -8.06 19.67
C GLU A 564 13.03 -7.71 20.41
N GLU A 565 14.14 -7.63 19.69
CA GLU A 565 15.44 -7.20 20.23
C GLU A 565 15.33 -5.79 20.83
N ASN A 566 14.64 -4.87 20.13
CA ASN A 566 14.38 -3.53 20.64
C ASN A 566 13.49 -3.54 21.89
N GLN A 567 12.44 -4.38 21.95
CA GLN A 567 11.59 -4.52 23.14
C GLN A 567 12.37 -5.08 24.35
N ALA A 568 13.34 -5.97 24.11
CA ALA A 568 14.23 -6.49 25.14
C ALA A 568 15.41 -5.55 25.47
N SER A 569 15.57 -4.46 24.71
CA SER A 569 16.69 -3.53 24.88
C SER A 569 16.52 -2.63 26.11
N ARG A 570 17.61 -1.93 26.47
CA ARG A 570 17.61 -0.91 27.53
C ARG A 570 17.18 0.47 26.99
N TYR A 571 16.82 0.61 25.72
CA TYR A 571 16.50 1.91 25.13
C TYR A 571 15.07 2.34 25.47
N LEU A 572 14.07 1.49 25.26
CA LEU A 572 12.66 1.79 25.54
C LEU A 572 12.33 1.80 27.04
N GLY A 573 13.00 0.94 27.82
CA GLY A 573 12.80 0.84 29.27
C GLY A 573 14.03 0.28 29.96
N LYS A 574 14.08 0.38 31.30
CA LYS A 574 15.09 -0.33 32.07
C LYS A 574 14.77 -1.84 32.03
N LYS A 575 15.79 -2.70 31.87
CA LYS A 575 15.61 -4.15 32.01
C LYS A 575 15.09 -4.48 33.41
N ARG A 576 14.15 -5.43 33.48
CA ARG A 576 13.66 -5.97 34.75
C ARG A 576 14.73 -6.80 35.45
#